data_AF-A0A920KRD4-F1
#
_entry.id   AF-A0A920KRD4-F1
#
_cell.length_a   1.000
_cell.length_b   1.000
_cell.length_c   1.000
_cell.angle_alpha   90.00
_cell.angle_beta   90.00
_cell.angle_gamma   90.00
#
_symmetry.space_group_name_H-M   'P 1'
#
loop_
_entity.id
_entity.type
_entity.pdbx_description
1 polymer ?
#
loop_
_entity_poly.entity_id
_entity_poly.type
_entity_poly.pdbx_seq_one_letter_code
_entity_poly.pdbx_strand_id
1 'polypeptide(L)'
;MFPRNGFCTVFEHFTDAEKASVRREYGAIILTRLLLLVLCADLGTTLATLLCGQLIGNAVLVTLFAWSVHHPHTEQERMKTTTVYQARSGLDTAMTLIWGYQNYHAIHHLYPKVPFFSLSHALPRLGALSSRKRKCR
;
A
#
# COMPACT_ATOMS: atom_id res chain seq x y z
N MET A 1 -1.92 3.92 -26.78
CA MET A 1 -0.53 4.27 -27.12
C MET A 1 0.09 4.92 -25.89
N PHE A 2 0.81 4.15 -25.07
CA PHE A 2 1.48 4.67 -23.87
C PHE A 2 2.84 5.26 -24.29
N PRO A 3 3.20 6.48 -23.84
CA PRO A 3 4.49 7.05 -24.18
C PRO A 3 5.59 6.24 -23.50
N ARG A 4 6.50 5.71 -24.33
CA ARG A 4 7.78 5.18 -23.88
C ARG A 4 8.67 6.36 -23.53
N ASN A 5 9.24 6.32 -22.33
CA ASN A 5 10.38 7.14 -21.90
C ASN A 5 10.00 8.56 -21.43
N GLY A 6 9.39 8.64 -20.26
CA GLY A 6 9.27 9.88 -19.50
C GLY A 6 8.55 9.60 -18.19
N PHE A 7 9.15 10.00 -17.07
CA PHE A 7 8.39 10.17 -15.82
C PHE A 7 7.18 11.05 -16.16
N CYS A 8 5.97 10.66 -15.77
CA CYS A 8 4.77 11.47 -16.06
C CYS A 8 4.89 12.78 -15.28
N THR A 9 5.39 13.83 -15.93
CA THR A 9 5.56 15.17 -15.33
C THR A 9 4.28 16.00 -15.38
N VAL A 10 3.26 15.50 -16.08
CA VAL A 10 2.00 16.22 -16.32
C VAL A 10 0.86 15.46 -15.67
N PHE A 11 0.40 15.97 -14.53
CA PHE A 11 -0.81 15.49 -13.88
C PHE A 11 -2.05 16.05 -14.58
N GLU A 12 -2.32 15.57 -15.80
CA GLU A 12 -3.46 16.02 -16.62
C GLU A 12 -4.80 15.79 -15.92
N HIS A 13 -4.88 14.77 -15.06
CA HIS A 13 -6.11 14.35 -14.38
C HIS A 13 -6.36 15.04 -13.03
N PHE A 14 -5.49 15.97 -12.60
CA PHE A 14 -5.69 16.72 -11.35
C PHE A 14 -6.25 18.12 -11.62
N THR A 15 -7.19 18.53 -10.77
CA THR A 15 -7.63 19.91 -10.61
C THR A 15 -6.47 20.79 -10.12
N ASP A 16 -6.58 22.11 -10.32
CA ASP A 16 -5.53 23.04 -9.86
C ASP A 16 -5.39 23.05 -8.33
N ALA A 17 -6.48 22.81 -7.60
CA ALA A 17 -6.47 22.64 -6.16
C ALA A 17 -5.69 21.39 -5.72
N GLU A 18 -5.88 20.26 -6.40
CA GLU A 18 -5.13 19.03 -6.14
C GLU A 18 -3.64 19.21 -6.46
N LYS A 19 -3.31 19.83 -7.60
CA LYS A 19 -1.91 20.16 -7.95
C LYS A 19 -1.26 21.05 -6.89
N ALA A 20 -1.99 22.04 -6.37
CA ALA A 20 -1.49 22.90 -5.29
C ALA A 20 -1.31 22.14 -3.97
N SER A 21 -2.20 21.20 -3.63
CA SER A 21 -2.01 20.32 -2.47
C SER A 21 -0.75 19.49 -2.59
N VAL A 22 -0.61 18.78 -3.72
CA VAL A 22 0.57 17.94 -4.00
C VAL A 22 1.86 18.76 -3.92
N ARG A 23 1.91 19.94 -4.55
CA ARG A 23 3.09 20.83 -4.46
C ARG A 23 3.43 21.23 -3.02
N ARG A 24 2.42 21.55 -2.20
CA ARG A 24 2.62 21.89 -0.78
C ARG A 24 3.13 20.69 0.01
N GLU A 25 2.59 19.50 -0.23
CA GLU A 25 3.02 18.26 0.43
C GLU A 25 4.47 17.92 0.08
N TYR A 26 4.83 17.91 -1.20
CA TYR A 26 6.22 17.70 -1.64
C TYR A 26 7.16 18.79 -1.10
N GLY A 27 6.72 20.06 -1.11
CA GLY A 27 7.45 21.17 -0.52
C GLY A 27 7.73 20.97 0.97
N ALA A 28 6.70 20.58 1.73
CA ALA A 28 6.83 20.29 3.16
C ALA A 28 7.79 19.11 3.41
N ILE A 29 7.66 18.01 2.65
CA ILE A 29 8.52 16.82 2.70
C ILE A 29 10.00 17.17 2.49
N ILE A 30 10.30 18.01 1.50
CA ILE A 30 11.67 18.47 1.19
C ILE A 30 12.15 19.41 2.30
N LEU A 31 11.34 20.40 2.66
CA LEU A 31 11.69 21.36 3.70
C LEU A 31 12.01 20.67 5.04
N THR A 32 11.20 19.71 5.47
CA THR A 32 11.46 18.96 6.71
C THR A 32 12.79 18.19 6.66
N ARG A 33 13.16 17.63 5.49
CA ARG A 33 14.45 16.92 5.33
C ARG A 33 15.62 17.90 5.40
N LEU A 34 15.50 19.06 4.74
CA LEU A 34 16.52 20.12 4.81
C LEU A 34 16.67 20.66 6.24
N LEU A 35 15.56 20.88 6.94
CA LEU A 35 15.58 21.30 8.34
C LEU A 35 16.28 20.25 9.22
N LEU A 36 15.98 18.96 9.07
CA LEU A 36 16.70 17.91 9.81
C LEU A 36 18.20 17.94 9.52
N LEU A 37 18.60 18.12 8.26
CA LEU A 37 20.01 18.21 7.88
C LEU A 37 20.75 19.39 8.50
N VAL A 38 20.06 20.52 8.69
CA VAL A 38 20.66 21.75 9.27
C VAL A 38 20.61 21.73 10.80
N LEU A 39 19.54 21.18 11.39
CA LEU A 39 19.32 21.20 12.84
C LEU A 39 20.02 20.05 13.58
N CYS A 40 20.33 18.95 12.91
CA CYS A 40 21.08 17.85 13.51
C CYS A 40 22.59 18.16 13.50
N ALA A 41 23.26 17.84 14.62
CA ALA A 41 24.66 18.19 14.82
C ALA A 41 25.64 17.44 13.89
N ASP A 42 25.26 16.25 13.42
CA ASP A 42 26.12 15.43 12.55
C ASP A 42 25.49 15.25 11.17
N LEU A 43 26.08 15.94 10.17
CA LEU A 43 25.59 15.91 8.80
C LEU A 43 25.69 14.51 8.17
N GLY A 44 26.77 13.78 8.47
CA GLY A 44 27.02 12.45 7.89
C GLY A 44 25.98 11.43 8.32
N THR A 45 25.73 11.31 9.62
CA THR A 45 24.73 10.41 10.21
C THR A 45 23.33 10.81 9.76
N THR A 46 23.03 12.10 9.69
CA THR A 46 21.71 12.57 9.24
C THR A 46 21.46 12.24 7.77
N LEU A 47 22.44 12.50 6.89
CA LEU A 47 22.36 12.11 5.48
C LEU A 47 22.23 10.61 5.30
N ALA A 48 23.08 9.83 5.98
CA ALA A 48 23.02 8.36 5.94
C ALA A 48 21.64 7.85 6.38
N THR A 49 21.10 8.39 7.47
CA THR A 49 19.78 8.02 7.98
C THR A 49 18.67 8.34 6.98
N LEU A 50 18.67 9.54 6.38
CA LEU A 50 17.65 9.94 5.41
C LEU A 50 17.71 9.10 4.13
N LEU A 51 18.91 8.84 3.60
CA LEU A 51 19.10 8.06 2.38
C LEU A 51 18.81 6.58 2.60
N CYS A 52 19.41 5.96 3.62
CA CYS A 52 19.18 4.55 3.93
C CYS A 52 17.71 4.32 4.30
N GLY A 53 17.12 5.20 5.12
CA GLY A 53 15.70 5.12 5.47
C GLY A 53 14.79 5.21 4.25
N GLN A 54 15.07 6.12 3.32
CA GLN A 54 14.30 6.25 2.07
C GLN A 54 14.42 5.01 1.18
N LEU A 55 15.63 4.47 1.02
CA LEU A 55 15.89 3.29 0.19
C LEU A 55 15.24 2.04 0.78
N ILE A 56 15.47 1.79 2.07
CA ILE A 56 14.93 0.63 2.80
C ILE A 56 13.40 0.73 2.84
N GLY A 57 12.87 1.88 3.25
CA GLY A 57 11.42 2.09 3.33
C GLY A 57 10.74 1.90 1.97
N ASN A 58 11.31 2.46 0.90
CA ASN A 58 10.76 2.27 -0.45
C ASN A 58 10.87 0.82 -0.92
N ALA A 59 12.00 0.14 -0.67
CA ALA A 59 12.17 -1.26 -1.01
C ALA A 59 11.12 -2.15 -0.30
N VAL A 60 10.88 -1.89 0.99
CA VAL A 60 9.85 -2.59 1.78
C VAL A 60 8.45 -2.32 1.21
N LEU A 61 8.10 -1.04 0.98
CA LEU A 61 6.78 -0.67 0.46
C LEU A 61 6.52 -1.29 -0.92
N VAL A 62 7.46 -1.15 -1.86
CA VAL A 62 7.32 -1.72 -3.22
C VAL A 62 7.24 -3.25 -3.15
N THR A 63 8.09 -3.89 -2.35
CA THR A 63 8.10 -5.35 -2.25
C THR A 63 6.79 -5.88 -1.67
N LEU A 64 6.30 -5.30 -0.58
CA LEU A 64 5.12 -5.81 0.11
C LEU A 64 3.81 -5.43 -0.61
N PHE A 65 3.66 -4.17 -1.04
CA PHE A 65 2.39 -3.67 -1.57
C PHE A 65 2.28 -3.77 -3.09
N ALA A 66 3.38 -3.67 -3.83
CA ALA A 66 3.33 -3.69 -5.29
C ALA A 66 3.73 -5.04 -5.87
N TRP A 67 4.68 -5.74 -5.27
CA TRP A 67 5.18 -7.00 -5.84
C TRP A 67 4.55 -8.25 -5.21
N SER A 68 4.65 -8.43 -3.89
CA SER A 68 4.28 -9.70 -3.22
C SER A 68 2.82 -10.05 -3.41
N VAL A 69 1.93 -9.08 -3.24
CA VAL A 69 0.48 -9.29 -3.36
C VAL A 69 0.01 -9.45 -4.81
N HIS A 70 0.84 -9.09 -5.79
CA HIS A 70 0.50 -9.16 -7.22
C HIS A 70 1.29 -10.23 -8.00
N HIS A 71 2.32 -10.83 -7.39
CA HIS A 71 3.07 -11.93 -7.98
C HIS A 71 2.18 -13.18 -8.16
N PRO A 72 2.24 -13.88 -9.31
CA PRO A 72 3.26 -13.81 -10.38
C PRO A 72 3.02 -12.82 -11.53
N HIS A 73 2.05 -11.89 -11.43
CA HIS A 73 1.72 -10.91 -12.49
C HIS A 73 1.35 -11.54 -13.86
N THR A 74 0.95 -12.80 -13.87
CA THR A 74 0.58 -13.51 -15.11
C THR A 74 -0.85 -13.22 -15.55
N GLU A 75 -1.71 -12.81 -14.63
CA GLU A 75 -3.14 -12.56 -14.84
C GLU A 75 -3.44 -11.08 -14.65
N GLN A 76 -4.24 -10.51 -15.56
CA GLN A 76 -4.75 -9.12 -15.43
C GLN A 76 -6.26 -9.07 -15.20
N GLU A 77 -6.91 -10.23 -15.10
CA GLU A 77 -8.33 -10.30 -14.82
C GLU A 77 -8.65 -9.78 -13.41
N ARG A 78 -9.78 -9.08 -13.30
CA ARG A 78 -10.33 -8.62 -12.03
C ARG A 78 -10.50 -9.83 -11.10
N MET A 79 -9.88 -9.75 -9.92
CA MET A 79 -9.77 -10.79 -8.87
C MET A 79 -8.62 -11.80 -9.00
N LYS A 80 -7.94 -11.90 -10.14
CA LYS A 80 -6.79 -12.81 -10.32
C LYS A 80 -5.44 -12.11 -10.19
N THR A 81 -5.46 -10.78 -10.20
CA THR A 81 -4.28 -9.93 -10.05
C THR A 81 -3.74 -9.87 -8.62
N THR A 82 -4.46 -10.38 -7.62
CA THR A 82 -4.05 -10.27 -6.21
C THR A 82 -4.12 -11.60 -5.48
N THR A 83 -3.00 -12.00 -4.89
CA THR A 83 -2.85 -13.20 -4.07
C THR A 83 -3.34 -12.96 -2.65
N VAL A 84 -4.07 -13.94 -2.09
CA VAL A 84 -4.57 -13.91 -0.70
C VAL A 84 -3.80 -14.94 0.13
N TYR A 85 -3.12 -14.46 1.17
CA TYR A 85 -2.42 -15.31 2.14
C TYR A 85 -3.35 -15.60 3.32
N GLN A 86 -3.65 -16.88 3.58
CA GLN A 86 -4.45 -17.32 4.72
C GLN A 86 -3.64 -18.28 5.58
N ALA A 87 -3.57 -18.02 6.88
CA ALA A 87 -2.94 -18.92 7.85
C ALA A 87 -3.98 -19.80 8.55
N ARG A 88 -3.51 -20.81 9.28
CA ARG A 88 -4.37 -21.62 10.17
C ARG A 88 -4.97 -20.73 11.25
N SER A 89 -6.18 -21.07 11.70
CA SER A 89 -7.00 -20.23 12.61
C SER A 89 -6.29 -19.73 13.87
N GLY A 90 -5.33 -20.50 14.43
CA GLY A 90 -4.56 -20.09 15.61
C GLY A 90 -3.42 -19.10 15.35
N LEU A 91 -2.94 -19.00 14.10
CA LEU A 91 -1.81 -18.12 13.71
C LEU A 91 -2.24 -16.95 12.83
N ASP A 92 -3.51 -16.91 12.41
CA ASP A 92 -4.01 -15.91 11.46
C ASP A 92 -3.91 -14.48 11.97
N THR A 93 -4.13 -14.25 13.27
CA THR A 93 -3.98 -12.92 13.88
C THR A 93 -2.51 -12.48 13.89
N ALA A 94 -1.59 -13.37 14.28
CA ALA A 94 -0.16 -13.08 14.29
C ALA A 94 0.35 -12.82 12.87
N MET A 95 -0.05 -13.65 11.90
CA MET A 95 0.26 -13.45 10.49
C MET A 95 -0.28 -12.10 10.00
N THR A 96 -1.54 -11.77 10.27
CA THR A 96 -2.15 -10.50 9.86
C THR A 96 -1.37 -9.29 10.38
N LEU A 97 -0.93 -9.32 11.63
CA LEU A 97 -0.15 -8.23 12.23
C LEU A 97 1.25 -8.13 11.63
N ILE A 98 1.98 -9.24 11.54
CA ILE A 98 3.33 -9.29 10.96
C ILE A 98 3.29 -8.88 9.48
N TRP A 99 2.24 -9.29 8.78
CA TRP A 99 2.01 -9.01 7.37
C TRP A 99 1.36 -7.65 7.13
N GLY A 100 1.19 -6.81 8.16
CA GLY A 100 0.66 -5.45 8.03
C GLY A 100 -0.70 -5.40 7.32
N TYR A 101 -1.58 -6.36 7.59
CA TYR A 101 -2.90 -6.53 6.98
C TYR A 101 -2.90 -6.76 5.45
N GLN A 102 -1.75 -7.10 4.83
CA GLN A 102 -1.68 -7.36 3.39
C GLN A 102 -2.45 -8.62 2.95
N ASN A 103 -2.86 -9.50 3.88
CA ASN A 103 -3.73 -10.63 3.60
C ASN A 103 -5.14 -10.19 3.13
N TYR A 104 -5.53 -8.95 3.41
CA TYR A 104 -6.79 -8.36 2.95
C TYR A 104 -6.63 -7.45 1.73
N HIS A 105 -5.44 -7.41 1.11
CA HIS A 105 -5.15 -6.55 -0.05
C HIS A 105 -6.13 -6.78 -1.21
N ALA A 106 -6.46 -8.04 -1.49
CA ALA A 106 -7.44 -8.37 -2.52
C ALA A 106 -8.82 -7.77 -2.23
N ILE A 107 -9.29 -7.83 -0.98
CA ILE A 107 -10.60 -7.32 -0.57
C ILE A 107 -10.65 -5.80 -0.67
N HIS A 108 -9.54 -5.11 -0.40
CA HIS A 108 -9.44 -3.68 -0.62
C HIS A 108 -9.61 -3.30 -2.10
N HIS A 109 -9.07 -4.09 -3.04
CA HIS A 109 -9.37 -3.87 -4.46
C HIS A 109 -10.85 -4.07 -4.82
N LEU A 110 -11.59 -4.92 -4.09
CA LEU A 110 -13.05 -5.04 -4.26
C LEU A 110 -13.82 -3.89 -3.60
N TYR A 111 -13.41 -3.50 -2.39
CA TYR A 111 -14.11 -2.56 -1.53
C TYR A 111 -13.13 -1.51 -0.99
N PRO A 112 -12.61 -0.60 -1.83
CA PRO A 112 -11.55 0.33 -1.45
C PRO A 112 -11.97 1.31 -0.36
N LYS A 113 -13.28 1.51 -0.20
CA LYS A 113 -13.88 2.36 0.84
C LYS A 113 -13.85 1.73 2.24
N VAL A 114 -13.56 0.43 2.35
CA VAL A 114 -13.53 -0.27 3.65
C VAL A 114 -12.08 -0.34 4.14
N PRO A 115 -11.78 0.23 5.32
CA PRO A 115 -10.42 0.20 5.86
C PRO A 115 -10.00 -1.22 6.27
N PHE A 116 -8.73 -1.56 6.03
CA PHE A 116 -8.15 -2.89 6.28
C PHE A 116 -8.40 -3.42 7.69
N PHE A 117 -8.26 -2.58 8.71
CA PHE A 117 -8.44 -2.94 10.12
C PHE A 117 -9.89 -3.24 10.51
N SER A 118 -10.87 -2.82 9.70
CA SER A 118 -12.28 -3.16 9.91
C SER A 118 -12.66 -4.50 9.30
N LEU A 119 -11.83 -5.03 8.40
CA LEU A 119 -12.13 -6.28 7.67
C LEU A 119 -12.03 -7.52 8.57
N SER A 120 -11.12 -7.54 9.54
CA SER A 120 -10.99 -8.65 10.50
C SER A 120 -12.29 -8.92 11.28
N HIS A 121 -13.05 -7.86 11.59
CA HIS A 121 -14.35 -7.97 12.27
C HIS A 121 -15.52 -8.27 11.31
N ALA A 122 -15.41 -7.85 10.05
CA ALA A 122 -16.49 -7.95 9.06
C ALA A 122 -16.50 -9.28 8.27
N LEU A 123 -15.32 -9.86 8.02
CA LEU A 123 -15.17 -11.08 7.21
C LEU A 123 -15.81 -12.34 7.79
N PRO A 124 -15.72 -12.63 9.10
CA PRO A 124 -16.43 -13.76 9.69
C PRO A 124 -17.95 -13.69 9.44
N ARG A 125 -18.52 -12.48 9.40
CA ARG A 125 -19.94 -12.25 9.13
C ARG A 125 -20.30 -12.40 7.64
N LEU A 126 -19.43 -11.97 6.73
CA LEU A 126 -19.63 -12.13 5.28
C LEU A 126 -19.48 -13.60 4.82
N GLY A 127 -18.53 -14.34 5.39
CA GLY A 127 -18.37 -15.78 5.14
C GLY A 127 -19.58 -16.59 5.59
N ALA A 128 -20.18 -16.23 6.74
CA ALA A 128 -21.41 -16.84 7.22
C ALA A 128 -22.61 -16.57 6.29
N LEU A 129 -22.69 -15.39 5.67
CA LEU A 129 -23.75 -15.04 4.71
C LEU A 129 -23.58 -15.75 3.35
N SER A 130 -22.35 -15.96 2.88
CA SER A 130 -22.05 -16.73 1.66
C SER A 130 -22.37 -18.23 1.81
N SER A 131 -22.10 -18.81 2.98
CA SER A 131 -22.45 -20.19 3.33
C SER A 131 -23.96 -20.41 3.37
N ARG A 132 -24.74 -19.45 3.90
CA ARG A 132 -26.21 -19.55 3.95
C ARG A 132 -26.88 -19.56 2.58
N LYS A 133 -26.30 -18.89 1.58
CA LYS A 133 -26.81 -18.87 0.20
C LYS A 133 -26.50 -20.16 -0.59
N ARG A 134 -25.52 -20.96 -0.16
CA ARG A 134 -25.15 -22.23 -0.83
C ARG A 134 -25.92 -23.45 -0.34
N LYS A 135 -26.71 -23.34 0.73
CA LYS A 135 -27.49 -24.46 1.30
C LYS A 135 -28.97 -24.50 0.85
N CYS A 136 -29.40 -23.55 0.03
CA CYS A 136 -30.69 -23.61 -0.67
C CYS A 136 -30.44 -23.68 -2.18
N ARG A 137 -29.98 -24.84 -2.65
CA ARG A 137 -30.23 -25.34 -3.99
C ARG A 137 -30.13 -26.86 -3.99
#